data_AF-A0AAV9GUG9-F1
#
_entry.id   AF-A0AAV9GUG9-F1
#
_cell.length_a   1.000
_cell.length_b   1.000
_cell.length_c   1.000
_cell.angle_alpha   90.00
_cell.angle_beta   90.00
_cell.angle_gamma   90.00
#
_symmetry.space_group_name_H-M   'P 1'
#
loop_
_entity.id
_entity.type
_entity.pdbx_description
1 polymer ?
#
loop_
_entity_poly.entity_id
_entity_poly.type
_entity_poly.pdbx_seq_one_letter_code
_entity_poly.pdbx_strand_id
1 'polypeptide(L)'
;MSANNPTIPVIFEQDPTPPSYNWFGTFDYSWFDNSGGLASVPFFEAAPEELSTILQASAARQQLTLSFGPQDCTTVSGTRNCTEACSNAADLFTPENFRACTALAGAALLVQDGTYAVDMVGNGPREVMETFGVPDLVQYNATGVFGDVASCLAESCILSNLGDCGEGVSELASVDVDAANLAAMVEGLGSYCNGAAVEVNADIAGPGVMISYFFQTTLAIGFFLLLKFSTTWIRGFGTLLPRKYSSHLSNLQSRFFASRLRTSVTSSIVEFQEIQIYVLLAIQLAILISFDPTISRTVGVNNTSYADVILNSGLASLLNIAALSGVLLVQSCLQRAGMRWTYNFILTTLASVFAAIIFGRRSRLMPSAESLWETFKEDAPLPACGGNPSPMVFCRPPRETKYLDNDIAAWMACGLGAVTWVGLLADLVGNKVPGVVPRSLKWILEIDRRERLKRREKVWVVVTTVYWVLVQVLLLFLAGSYLSVLVLIVEGVDLGDPRGWGFGQLIAVTVWAPTIVKFCYFNAFGVEEVFQERMAKKYSITCVEEDENGVEKRLRNG
;
A
#
# COMPACT_ATOMS: atom_id res chain seq x y z
N MET A 1 -44.11 42.01 28.53
CA MET A 1 -43.62 40.81 29.25
C MET A 1 -43.09 39.86 28.20
N SER A 2 -41.81 40.00 27.85
CA SER A 2 -41.11 39.02 27.02
C SER A 2 -40.76 37.85 27.94
N ALA A 3 -41.25 36.66 27.64
CA ALA A 3 -40.81 35.46 28.33
C ALA A 3 -39.34 35.26 27.96
N ASN A 4 -38.43 35.53 28.91
CA ASN A 4 -37.03 35.16 28.77
C ASN A 4 -36.98 33.65 28.60
N ASN A 5 -36.76 33.17 27.36
CA ASN A 5 -36.38 31.78 27.15
C ASN A 5 -35.10 31.54 27.98
N PRO A 6 -35.03 30.44 28.74
CA PRO A 6 -33.82 30.10 29.48
C PRO A 6 -32.69 29.87 28.47
N THR A 7 -31.63 30.67 28.57
CA THR A 7 -30.40 30.47 27.80
C THR A 7 -29.71 29.20 28.25
N ILE A 8 -29.19 28.44 27.28
CA ILE A 8 -28.57 27.14 27.54
C ILE A 8 -27.07 27.36 27.76
N PRO A 9 -26.44 26.70 28.75
CA PRO A 9 -25.02 26.85 29.04
C PRO A 9 -24.11 26.30 27.92
N VAL A 10 -23.01 26.99 27.63
CA VAL A 10 -21.83 26.47 26.92
C VAL A 10 -20.75 26.11 27.94
N ILE A 11 -20.22 24.88 27.87
CA ILE A 11 -19.10 24.38 28.67
C ILE A 11 -17.83 24.31 27.80
N PHE A 12 -16.72 24.73 28.41
CA PHE A 12 -15.39 24.54 27.86
C PHE A 12 -14.67 23.43 28.61
N GLU A 13 -14.15 22.46 27.88
CA GLU A 13 -13.35 21.36 28.43
C GLU A 13 -11.95 21.38 27.80
N GLN A 14 -10.95 21.09 28.64
CA GLN A 14 -9.60 20.86 28.18
C GLN A 14 -9.38 19.36 28.07
N ASP A 15 -9.05 18.88 26.87
CA ASP A 15 -8.59 17.52 26.70
C ASP A 15 -7.10 17.45 27.06
N PRO A 16 -6.71 16.72 28.13
CA PRO A 16 -5.31 16.60 28.51
C PRO A 16 -4.51 15.77 27.50
N THR A 17 -5.20 15.01 26.66
CA THR A 17 -4.57 14.22 25.60
C THR A 17 -4.73 14.92 24.26
N PRO A 18 -3.68 14.94 23.41
CA PRO A 18 -3.88 15.32 22.02
C PRO A 18 -4.93 14.38 21.44
N PRO A 19 -6.04 14.91 20.89
CA PRO A 19 -7.03 14.08 20.25
C PRO A 19 -6.33 13.21 19.20
N SER A 20 -6.48 11.89 19.31
CA SER A 20 -6.09 10.99 18.23
C SER A 20 -7.14 11.17 17.14
N TYR A 21 -6.82 11.98 16.15
CA TYR A 21 -7.71 12.16 15.00
C TYR A 21 -7.65 10.88 14.18
N ASN A 22 -8.70 10.05 14.31
CA ASN A 22 -8.84 8.93 13.40
C ASN A 22 -9.30 9.50 12.05
N TRP A 23 -8.37 9.58 11.09
CA TRP A 23 -8.61 10.01 9.70
C TRP A 23 -9.79 9.27 9.04
N PHE A 24 -10.16 8.12 9.59
CA PHE A 24 -11.19 7.26 9.05
C PHE A 24 -12.34 6.98 10.03
N GLY A 25 -12.45 7.73 11.13
CA GLY A 25 -13.58 7.65 12.07
C GLY A 25 -13.65 6.32 12.82
N THR A 26 -14.73 5.56 12.69
CA THR A 26 -14.86 4.22 13.31
C THR A 26 -14.19 3.10 12.52
N PHE A 27 -13.65 3.40 11.34
CA PHE A 27 -12.97 2.42 10.51
C PHE A 27 -11.51 2.35 10.92
N ASP A 28 -11.14 1.22 11.51
CA ASP A 28 -9.79 0.94 11.98
C ASP A 28 -8.95 0.41 10.81
N TYR A 29 -8.30 1.32 10.09
CA TYR A 29 -7.42 0.95 9.00
C TYR A 29 -6.06 0.56 9.56
N SER A 30 -5.84 -0.73 9.71
CA SER A 30 -4.61 -1.32 10.26
C SER A 30 -3.32 -0.93 9.51
N TRP A 31 -3.43 -0.52 8.24
CA TRP A 31 -2.30 0.05 7.49
C TRP A 31 -1.97 1.49 7.90
N PHE A 32 -2.97 2.26 8.38
CA PHE A 32 -2.88 3.64 8.83
C PHE A 32 -2.30 3.80 10.25
N ASP A 33 -2.34 2.78 11.09
CA ASP A 33 -1.62 2.74 12.39
C ASP A 33 -0.12 3.00 12.26
N ASN A 34 0.39 2.93 11.03
CA ASN A 34 1.78 3.17 10.66
C ASN A 34 2.02 4.62 10.20
N SER A 35 1.03 5.51 10.22
CA SER A 35 1.17 6.90 9.77
C SER A 35 2.04 7.77 10.70
N GLY A 36 2.44 7.25 11.86
CA GLY A 36 3.37 7.90 12.76
C GLY A 36 2.85 9.27 13.22
N GLY A 37 3.61 10.33 12.94
CA GLY A 37 3.21 11.71 13.30
C GLY A 37 2.04 12.28 12.49
N LEU A 38 1.61 11.63 11.41
CA LEU A 38 0.43 12.05 10.63
C LEU A 38 -0.88 11.69 11.33
N ALA A 39 -0.87 10.67 12.21
CA ALA A 39 -2.04 10.29 13.00
C ALA A 39 -2.55 11.40 13.93
N SER A 40 -1.68 12.36 14.28
CA SER A 40 -2.05 13.50 15.13
C SER A 40 -2.51 14.73 14.35
N VAL A 41 -2.44 14.72 13.01
CA VAL A 41 -2.89 15.85 12.18
C VAL A 41 -4.41 15.78 12.04
N PRO A 42 -5.17 16.83 12.40
CA PRO A 42 -6.61 16.88 12.17
C PRO A 42 -6.92 16.95 10.68
N PHE A 43 -7.94 16.22 10.25
CA PHE A 43 -8.45 16.32 8.87
C PHE A 43 -9.40 17.50 8.75
N PHE A 44 -9.54 18.03 7.53
CA PHE A 44 -10.38 19.20 7.25
C PHE A 44 -11.83 18.98 7.68
N GLU A 45 -12.38 17.79 7.41
CA GLU A 45 -13.77 17.46 7.72
C GLU A 45 -14.10 17.42 9.22
N ALA A 46 -13.12 17.49 10.13
CA ALA A 46 -13.37 17.59 11.56
C ALA A 46 -14.09 18.90 11.92
N ALA A 47 -13.78 19.99 11.19
CA ALA A 47 -14.42 21.29 11.37
C ALA A 47 -15.93 21.28 11.07
N PRO A 48 -16.40 20.86 9.87
CA PRO A 48 -17.83 20.76 9.60
C PRO A 48 -18.53 19.70 10.47
N GLU A 49 -17.87 18.60 10.84
CA GLU A 49 -18.44 17.60 11.75
C GLU A 49 -18.73 18.19 13.15
N GLU A 50 -17.79 18.97 13.70
CA GLU A 50 -17.96 19.64 15.00
C GLU A 50 -19.02 20.74 14.93
N LEU A 51 -19.02 21.57 13.89
CA LEU A 51 -20.07 22.57 13.66
C LEU A 51 -21.45 21.95 13.48
N SER A 52 -21.55 20.79 12.80
CA SER A 52 -22.81 20.07 12.66
C SER A 52 -23.33 19.57 14.02
N THR A 53 -22.40 19.15 14.91
CA THR A 53 -22.73 18.75 16.28
C THR A 53 -23.22 19.94 17.10
N ILE A 54 -22.58 21.11 16.96
CA ILE A 54 -23.02 22.38 17.57
C ILE A 54 -24.45 22.73 17.11
N LEU A 55 -24.73 22.66 15.80
CA LEU A 55 -26.06 22.93 15.25
C LEU A 55 -27.12 21.93 15.73
N GLN A 56 -26.79 20.63 15.80
CA GLN A 56 -27.69 19.61 16.31
C GLN A 56 -28.01 19.81 17.80
N ALA A 57 -27.00 20.15 18.62
CA ALA A 57 -27.20 20.48 20.02
C ALA A 57 -28.09 21.72 20.18
N SER A 58 -27.88 22.75 19.34
CA SER A 58 -28.72 23.96 19.28
C SER A 58 -30.18 23.64 18.95
N ALA A 59 -30.42 22.86 17.89
CA ALA A 59 -31.76 22.44 17.49
C ALA A 59 -32.44 21.58 18.58
N ALA A 60 -31.68 20.73 19.27
CA ALA A 60 -32.16 19.89 20.35
C ALA A 60 -32.28 20.62 21.71
N ARG A 61 -31.86 21.89 21.79
CA ARG A 61 -31.75 22.67 23.03
C ARG A 61 -30.96 21.93 24.12
N GLN A 62 -29.83 21.35 23.72
CA GLN A 62 -28.91 20.67 24.60
C GLN A 62 -27.72 21.56 24.96
N GLN A 63 -27.12 21.27 26.11
CA GLN A 63 -25.87 21.90 26.53
C GLN A 63 -24.79 21.72 25.45
N LEU A 64 -24.06 22.80 25.17
CA LEU A 64 -22.98 22.78 24.20
C LEU A 64 -21.65 22.57 24.92
N THR A 65 -20.84 21.63 24.44
CA THR A 65 -19.49 21.40 24.97
C THR A 65 -18.48 21.65 23.85
N LEU A 66 -17.50 22.51 24.12
CA LEU A 66 -16.34 22.75 23.25
C LEU A 66 -15.11 22.12 23.90
N SER A 67 -14.42 21.25 23.16
CA SER A 67 -13.21 20.59 23.64
C SER A 67 -11.98 21.07 22.87
N PHE A 68 -10.98 21.54 23.61
CA PHE A 68 -9.71 21.98 23.05
C PHE A 68 -8.57 21.04 23.44
N GLY A 69 -7.79 20.67 22.43
CA GLY A 69 -6.57 19.89 22.58
C GLY A 69 -5.35 20.74 22.96
N PRO A 70 -4.22 20.09 23.26
CA PRO A 70 -2.98 20.75 23.65
C PRO A 70 -2.27 21.50 22.52
N GLN A 71 -2.56 21.22 21.25
CA GLN A 71 -1.97 21.93 20.11
C GLN A 71 -2.89 23.01 19.53
N ASP A 72 -4.14 23.06 19.98
CA ASP A 72 -5.12 24.02 19.50
C ASP A 72 -4.74 25.44 19.94
N CYS A 73 -5.04 26.40 19.07
CA CYS A 73 -4.82 27.82 19.28
C CYS A 73 -3.35 28.22 19.51
N THR A 74 -2.42 27.46 18.92
CA THR A 74 -1.00 27.79 18.96
C THR A 74 -0.70 28.83 17.90
N THR A 75 -0.09 29.95 18.30
CA THR A 75 0.35 31.02 17.38
C THR A 75 1.78 30.79 16.88
N VAL A 76 2.21 31.50 15.83
CA VAL A 76 3.60 31.53 15.35
C VAL A 76 4.62 31.80 16.48
N SER A 77 4.24 32.56 17.50
CA SER A 77 5.09 32.85 18.66
C SER A 77 5.27 31.67 19.63
N GLY A 78 4.57 30.56 19.41
CA GLY A 78 4.51 29.40 20.29
C GLY A 78 3.65 29.62 21.54
N THR A 79 2.95 30.76 21.63
CA THR A 79 2.01 31.04 22.72
C THR A 79 0.61 30.59 22.35
N ARG A 80 -0.13 30.10 23.35
CA ARG A 80 -1.52 29.65 23.18
C ARG A 80 -2.46 30.85 23.35
N ASN A 81 -3.17 31.21 22.29
CA ASN A 81 -4.13 32.31 22.28
C ASN A 81 -5.10 32.15 21.11
N CYS A 82 -6.31 31.67 21.36
CA CYS A 82 -7.32 31.42 20.32
C CYS A 82 -7.79 32.70 19.64
N THR A 83 -7.82 33.83 20.34
CA THR A 83 -8.23 35.09 19.71
C THR A 83 -7.25 35.50 18.64
N GLU A 84 -5.97 35.47 18.98
CA GLU A 84 -4.89 35.81 18.06
C GLU A 84 -4.81 34.79 16.93
N ALA A 85 -4.74 33.49 17.26
CA ALA A 85 -4.62 32.40 16.29
C ALA A 85 -5.77 32.39 15.27
N CYS A 86 -7.01 32.64 15.70
CA CYS A 86 -8.15 32.63 14.79
C CYS A 86 -8.36 33.95 14.04
N SER A 87 -7.80 35.06 14.54
CA SER A 87 -7.84 36.36 13.85
C SER A 87 -6.73 36.54 12.81
N ASN A 88 -5.70 35.70 12.86
CA ASN A 88 -4.56 35.73 11.94
C ASN A 88 -4.66 34.57 10.97
N ALA A 89 -4.88 34.85 9.67
CA ALA A 89 -4.97 33.82 8.63
C ALA A 89 -3.77 32.86 8.62
N ALA A 90 -2.56 33.34 8.95
CA ALA A 90 -1.36 32.48 8.97
C ALA A 90 -1.42 31.39 10.06
N ASP A 91 -2.12 31.65 11.16
CA ASP A 91 -2.32 30.71 12.26
C ASP A 91 -3.64 29.93 12.10
N LEU A 92 -4.70 30.57 11.60
CA LEU A 92 -6.03 29.98 11.40
C LEU A 92 -6.03 28.74 10.50
N PHE A 93 -5.26 28.79 9.40
CA PHE A 93 -5.25 27.73 8.37
C PHE A 93 -4.18 26.66 8.59
N THR A 94 -3.67 26.51 9.81
CA THR A 94 -2.94 25.30 10.18
C THR A 94 -3.92 24.16 10.48
N PRO A 95 -3.56 22.89 10.23
CA PRO A 95 -4.43 21.75 10.49
C PRO A 95 -4.97 21.75 11.93
N GLU A 96 -4.11 22.07 12.90
CA GLU A 96 -4.42 22.11 14.34
C GLU A 96 -5.44 23.19 14.71
N ASN A 97 -5.29 24.40 14.17
CA ASN A 97 -6.11 25.54 14.57
C ASN A 97 -7.44 25.61 13.82
N PHE A 98 -7.52 25.11 12.58
CA PHE A 98 -8.70 25.26 11.74
C PHE A 98 -9.98 24.72 12.39
N ARG A 99 -9.90 23.52 12.98
CA ARG A 99 -11.01 22.91 13.74
C ARG A 99 -11.42 23.77 14.93
N ALA A 100 -10.46 24.14 15.79
CA ALA A 100 -10.73 24.89 17.00
C ALA A 100 -11.32 26.28 16.72
N CYS A 101 -10.81 26.97 15.69
CA CYS A 101 -11.26 28.30 15.32
C CYS A 101 -12.66 28.32 14.71
N THR A 102 -12.98 27.36 13.85
CA THR A 102 -14.33 27.24 13.26
C THR A 102 -15.36 26.88 14.33
N ALA A 103 -15.06 25.92 15.21
CA ALA A 103 -15.92 25.57 16.34
C ALA A 103 -16.16 26.75 17.29
N LEU A 104 -15.11 27.50 17.63
CA LEU A 104 -15.19 28.69 18.48
C LEU A 104 -16.04 29.79 17.83
N ALA A 105 -15.85 30.06 16.54
CA ALA A 105 -16.65 31.03 15.80
C ALA A 105 -18.14 30.62 15.73
N GLY A 106 -18.43 29.34 15.48
CA GLY A 106 -19.81 28.82 15.47
C GLY A 106 -20.51 28.99 16.82
N ALA A 107 -19.82 28.66 17.92
CA ALA A 107 -20.37 28.86 19.26
C ALA A 107 -20.55 30.35 19.61
N ALA A 108 -19.61 31.21 19.19
CA ALA A 108 -19.72 32.65 19.40
C ALA A 108 -20.95 33.25 18.70
N LEU A 109 -21.25 32.85 17.45
CA LEU A 109 -22.46 33.29 16.74
C LEU A 109 -23.75 32.92 17.51
N LEU A 110 -23.82 31.70 18.04
CA LEU A 110 -24.99 31.24 18.80
C LEU A 110 -25.16 31.95 20.15
N VAL A 111 -24.05 32.36 20.78
CA VAL A 111 -24.08 33.19 22.00
C VAL A 111 -24.49 34.63 21.69
N GLN A 112 -24.00 35.20 20.59
CA GLN A 112 -24.33 36.55 20.14
C GLN A 112 -25.80 36.69 19.73
N ASP A 113 -26.38 35.65 19.13
CA ASP A 113 -27.81 35.54 18.82
C ASP A 113 -28.70 35.38 20.07
N GLY A 114 -28.10 35.08 21.23
CA GLY A 114 -28.81 34.90 22.49
C GLY A 114 -29.46 33.52 22.65
N THR A 115 -29.15 32.56 21.77
CA THR A 115 -29.58 31.17 21.88
C THR A 115 -28.86 30.46 23.03
N TYR A 116 -27.58 30.77 23.23
CA TYR A 116 -26.74 30.22 24.29
C TYR A 116 -26.20 31.33 25.21
N ALA A 117 -25.77 30.95 26.41
CA ALA A 117 -24.99 31.79 27.30
C ALA A 117 -23.79 30.99 27.83
N VAL A 118 -22.65 31.65 28.04
CA VAL A 118 -21.51 31.01 28.67
C VAL A 118 -21.81 30.75 30.14
N ASP A 119 -21.69 29.51 30.60
CA ASP A 119 -21.88 29.19 32.00
C ASP A 119 -20.65 29.61 32.80
N MET A 120 -20.72 30.80 33.38
CA MET A 120 -19.69 31.34 34.27
C MET A 120 -19.89 30.88 35.72
N VAL A 121 -20.87 29.99 36.00
CA VAL A 121 -21.19 29.53 37.35
C VAL A 121 -20.23 28.40 37.75
N GLY A 122 -18.98 28.76 38.03
CA GLY A 122 -17.91 27.86 38.45
C GLY A 122 -16.55 28.29 37.90
N ASN A 123 -15.47 27.92 38.57
CA ASN A 123 -14.12 28.29 38.12
C ASN A 123 -13.66 27.53 36.87
N GLY A 124 -14.22 26.36 36.57
CA GLY A 124 -13.77 25.46 35.49
C GLY A 124 -13.84 26.06 34.08
N PRO A 125 -15.02 26.42 33.55
CA PRO A 125 -15.14 26.97 32.20
C PRO A 125 -14.36 28.29 32.03
N ARG A 126 -14.35 29.13 33.07
CA ARG A 126 -13.61 30.39 33.09
C ARG A 126 -12.09 30.18 33.04
N GLU A 127 -11.57 29.23 33.81
CA GLU A 127 -10.15 28.89 33.83
C GLU A 127 -9.69 28.32 32.48
N VAL A 128 -10.53 27.51 31.82
CA VAL A 128 -10.26 27.01 30.46
C VAL A 128 -10.25 28.16 29.45
N MET A 129 -11.26 29.03 29.44
CA MET A 129 -11.28 30.20 28.53
C MET A 129 -10.07 31.12 28.73
N GLU A 130 -9.69 31.40 29.98
CA GLU A 130 -8.50 32.20 30.31
C GLU A 130 -7.20 31.50 29.84
N THR A 131 -7.11 30.17 30.00
CA THR A 131 -5.96 29.36 29.56
C THR A 131 -5.79 29.32 28.04
N PHE A 132 -6.90 29.32 27.31
CA PHE A 132 -6.91 29.28 25.84
C PHE A 132 -6.93 30.68 25.21
N GLY A 133 -6.93 31.76 26.00
CA GLY A 133 -6.95 33.13 25.47
C GLY A 133 -8.24 33.46 24.71
N VAL A 134 -9.37 32.90 25.15
CA VAL A 134 -10.71 33.17 24.58
C VAL A 134 -11.38 34.24 25.44
N PRO A 135 -11.55 35.49 24.96
CA PRO A 135 -12.31 36.53 25.63
C PRO A 135 -13.81 36.20 25.55
N ASP A 136 -14.62 37.10 26.09
CA ASP A 136 -16.08 37.01 26.02
C ASP A 136 -16.57 36.67 24.60
N LEU A 137 -17.28 35.54 24.45
CA LEU A 137 -17.84 35.09 23.18
C LEU A 137 -18.81 36.13 22.57
N VAL A 138 -19.40 36.99 23.40
CA VAL A 138 -20.25 38.10 22.92
C VAL A 138 -19.45 39.12 22.11
N GLN A 139 -18.16 39.29 22.39
CA GLN A 139 -17.27 40.25 21.70
C GLN A 139 -16.38 39.59 20.65
N TYR A 140 -16.44 38.27 20.51
CA TYR A 140 -15.60 37.52 19.59
C TYR A 140 -16.00 37.80 18.13
N ASN A 141 -15.03 38.10 17.26
CA ASN A 141 -15.29 38.44 15.86
C ASN A 141 -15.55 37.18 15.00
N ALA A 142 -16.65 36.48 15.28
CA ALA A 142 -16.99 35.23 14.60
C ALA A 142 -17.27 35.42 13.09
N THR A 143 -17.93 36.52 12.73
CA THR A 143 -18.21 36.88 11.33
C THR A 143 -16.93 37.09 10.54
N GLY A 144 -15.91 37.69 11.16
CA GLY A 144 -14.58 37.87 10.56
C GLY A 144 -13.89 36.53 10.29
N VAL A 145 -13.87 35.63 11.29
CA VAL A 145 -13.27 34.30 11.14
C VAL A 145 -13.92 33.52 9.99
N PHE A 146 -15.25 33.49 9.91
CA PHE A 146 -15.93 32.81 8.81
C PHE A 146 -15.74 33.50 7.46
N GLY A 147 -15.60 34.83 7.44
CA GLY A 147 -15.24 35.58 6.24
C GLY A 147 -13.85 35.22 5.71
N ASP A 148 -12.86 35.07 6.61
CA ASP A 148 -11.51 34.61 6.25
C ASP A 148 -11.54 33.17 5.73
N VAL A 149 -12.28 32.28 6.40
CA VAL A 149 -12.49 30.89 5.96
C VAL A 149 -13.10 30.85 4.56
N ALA A 150 -14.21 31.56 4.33
CA ALA A 150 -14.86 31.58 3.02
C ALA A 150 -13.93 32.13 1.93
N SER A 151 -13.15 33.17 2.24
CA SER A 151 -12.20 33.78 1.31
C SER A 151 -11.06 32.82 0.92
N CYS A 152 -10.45 32.16 1.90
CA CYS A 152 -9.38 31.18 1.67
C CYS A 152 -9.89 29.97 0.86
N LEU A 153 -11.06 29.43 1.19
CA LEU A 153 -11.62 28.30 0.45
C LEU A 153 -11.93 28.68 -0.99
N ALA A 154 -12.54 29.84 -1.23
CA ALA A 154 -12.83 30.30 -2.59
C ALA A 154 -11.57 30.57 -3.42
N GLU A 155 -10.53 31.17 -2.85
CA GLU A 155 -9.24 31.34 -3.54
C GLU A 155 -8.60 29.98 -3.84
N SER A 156 -8.64 29.05 -2.88
CA SER A 156 -8.18 27.68 -3.08
C SER A 156 -8.89 27.00 -4.25
N CYS A 157 -10.22 27.14 -4.38
CA CYS A 157 -10.98 26.56 -5.49
C CYS A 157 -10.54 27.06 -6.88
N ILE A 158 -9.95 28.25 -6.96
CA ILE A 158 -9.57 28.88 -8.23
C ILE A 158 -8.10 28.59 -8.56
N LEU A 159 -7.24 28.61 -7.54
CA LEU A 159 -5.78 28.57 -7.73
C LEU A 159 -5.16 27.21 -7.44
N SER A 160 -5.86 26.32 -6.72
CA SER A 160 -5.33 25.02 -6.35
C SER A 160 -5.52 24.01 -7.48
N ASN A 161 -4.48 23.22 -7.76
CA ASN A 161 -4.58 22.03 -8.61
C ASN A 161 -5.00 20.78 -7.82
N LEU A 162 -5.35 20.92 -6.53
CA LEU A 162 -5.70 19.79 -5.65
C LEU A 162 -7.14 19.30 -5.81
N GLY A 163 -7.86 19.75 -6.83
CA GLY A 163 -9.21 19.29 -7.13
C GLY A 163 -10.22 20.42 -7.32
N ASP A 164 -11.44 20.02 -7.63
CA ASP A 164 -12.55 20.94 -7.84
C ASP A 164 -13.34 21.13 -6.54
N CYS A 165 -13.85 22.33 -6.32
CA CYS A 165 -14.77 22.57 -5.21
C CYS A 165 -16.20 22.21 -5.58
N GLY A 166 -16.96 21.69 -4.60
CA GLY A 166 -18.40 21.51 -4.74
C GLY A 166 -19.13 22.84 -5.02
N GLU A 167 -20.28 22.78 -5.71
CA GLU A 167 -21.03 23.96 -6.16
C GLU A 167 -21.30 24.99 -5.03
N GLY A 168 -21.54 24.52 -3.80
CA GLY A 168 -21.85 25.37 -2.64
C GLY A 168 -20.68 26.16 -2.05
N VAL A 169 -19.42 25.82 -2.34
CA VAL A 169 -18.25 26.52 -1.76
C VAL A 169 -18.05 27.89 -2.40
N SER A 170 -18.31 28.00 -3.69
CA SER A 170 -18.14 29.27 -4.43
C SER A 170 -19.12 30.35 -3.98
N GLU A 171 -20.28 29.94 -3.46
CA GLU A 171 -21.31 30.84 -2.93
C GLU A 171 -20.95 31.38 -1.54
N LEU A 172 -20.15 30.65 -0.74
CA LEU A 172 -19.76 31.04 0.62
C LEU A 172 -18.98 32.35 0.67
N ALA A 173 -18.15 32.64 -0.35
CA ALA A 173 -17.36 33.88 -0.39
C ALA A 173 -18.21 35.15 -0.50
N SER A 174 -19.51 35.02 -0.81
CA SER A 174 -20.44 36.13 -0.97
C SER A 174 -21.42 36.30 0.19
N VAL A 175 -21.35 35.45 1.21
CA VAL A 175 -22.32 35.41 2.31
C VAL A 175 -21.64 35.79 3.63
N ASP A 176 -22.15 36.85 4.25
CA ASP A 176 -21.81 37.16 5.65
C ASP A 176 -22.43 36.10 6.57
N VAL A 177 -21.60 35.30 7.23
CA VAL A 177 -22.08 34.18 8.06
C VAL A 177 -22.57 34.67 9.42
N ASP A 178 -23.82 34.35 9.75
CA ASP A 178 -24.49 34.61 11.02
C ASP A 178 -25.13 33.34 11.60
N ALA A 179 -25.78 33.45 12.76
CA ALA A 179 -26.43 32.29 13.40
C ALA A 179 -27.56 31.68 12.56
N ALA A 180 -28.22 32.46 11.70
CA ALA A 180 -29.35 32.00 10.90
C ALA A 180 -28.90 31.22 9.65
N ASN A 181 -27.75 31.57 9.08
CA ASN A 181 -27.20 30.92 7.89
C ASN A 181 -25.99 29.99 8.17
N LEU A 182 -25.60 29.81 9.43
CA LEU A 182 -24.50 28.91 9.84
C LEU A 182 -24.64 27.49 9.25
N ALA A 183 -25.86 26.99 9.07
CA ALA A 183 -26.11 25.70 8.42
C ALA A 183 -25.58 25.64 6.97
N ALA A 184 -25.67 26.73 6.21
CA ALA A 184 -25.14 26.80 4.85
C ALA A 184 -23.60 26.78 4.85
N MET A 185 -22.96 27.42 5.83
CA MET A 185 -21.52 27.32 6.04
C MET A 185 -21.09 25.88 6.34
N VAL A 186 -21.81 25.18 7.22
CA VAL A 186 -21.54 23.76 7.51
C VAL A 186 -21.69 22.87 6.28
N GLU A 187 -22.73 23.09 5.46
CA GLU A 187 -22.95 22.33 4.23
C GLU A 187 -21.84 22.59 3.20
N GLY A 188 -21.47 23.85 2.99
CA GLY A 188 -20.39 24.22 2.07
C GLY A 188 -19.05 23.64 2.51
N LEU A 189 -18.68 23.77 3.79
CA LEU A 189 -17.50 23.12 4.37
C LEU A 189 -17.55 21.59 4.21
N GLY A 190 -18.71 20.98 4.48
CA GLY A 190 -18.89 19.53 4.34
C GLY A 190 -18.71 19.03 2.90
N SER A 191 -18.96 19.90 1.92
CA SER A 191 -18.80 19.57 0.49
C SER A 191 -17.41 19.87 -0.08
N TYR A 192 -16.57 20.61 0.65
CA TYR A 192 -15.30 21.12 0.15
C TYR A 192 -14.33 20.02 -0.31
N CYS A 193 -14.15 18.98 0.50
CA CYS A 193 -13.25 17.87 0.17
C CYS A 193 -13.82 16.86 -0.84
N ASN A 194 -15.07 17.01 -1.30
CA ASN A 194 -15.68 16.01 -2.19
C ASN A 194 -15.00 15.92 -3.56
N GLY A 195 -14.44 17.03 -4.05
CA GLY A 195 -13.69 17.06 -5.30
C GLY A 195 -12.17 17.10 -5.11
N ALA A 196 -11.67 16.89 -3.89
CA ALA A 196 -10.23 16.80 -3.63
C ALA A 196 -9.63 15.64 -4.43
N ALA A 197 -8.71 15.98 -5.34
CA ALA A 197 -7.97 15.03 -6.13
C ALA A 197 -6.85 14.43 -5.28
N VAL A 198 -6.88 13.11 -5.12
CA VAL A 198 -5.74 12.36 -4.57
C VAL A 198 -4.99 11.75 -5.73
N GLU A 199 -3.75 12.19 -5.93
CA GLU A 199 -2.93 11.76 -7.06
C GLU A 199 -2.03 10.60 -6.64
N VAL A 200 -2.19 9.47 -7.34
CA VAL A 200 -1.23 8.37 -7.25
C VAL A 200 0.03 8.76 -7.99
N ASN A 201 1.16 8.80 -7.29
CA ASN A 201 2.42 9.15 -7.90
C ASN A 201 2.78 8.18 -9.04
N ALA A 202 3.08 8.74 -10.21
CA ALA A 202 3.32 7.97 -11.42
C ALA A 202 4.50 6.99 -11.31
N ASP A 203 5.51 7.29 -10.48
CA ASP A 203 6.69 6.46 -10.27
C ASP A 203 6.44 5.34 -9.24
N ILE A 204 5.44 5.49 -8.37
CA ILE A 204 5.12 4.49 -7.33
C ILE A 204 4.05 3.52 -7.82
N ALA A 205 2.95 4.04 -8.34
CA ALA A 205 1.81 3.25 -8.80
C ALA A 205 1.14 3.86 -10.04
N GLY A 206 1.92 4.58 -10.86
CA GLY A 206 1.44 5.05 -12.15
C GLY A 206 1.17 3.92 -13.15
N PRO A 207 0.55 4.24 -14.30
CA PRO A 207 0.10 3.25 -15.27
C PRO A 207 1.18 2.26 -15.72
N GLY A 208 2.43 2.72 -15.94
CA GLY A 208 3.53 1.85 -16.35
C GLY A 208 3.98 0.87 -15.26
N VAL A 209 4.03 1.32 -14.01
CA VAL A 209 4.38 0.49 -12.86
C VAL A 209 3.28 -0.55 -12.62
N MET A 210 2.01 -0.14 -12.69
CA MET A 210 0.86 -1.04 -12.56
C MET A 210 0.82 -2.11 -13.64
N ILE A 211 1.07 -1.75 -14.91
CA ILE A 211 1.21 -2.72 -16.01
C ILE A 211 2.34 -3.72 -15.70
N SER A 212 3.47 -3.25 -15.18
CA SER A 212 4.60 -4.12 -14.84
C SER A 212 4.22 -5.17 -13.80
N TYR A 213 3.55 -4.77 -12.71
CA TYR A 213 3.05 -5.70 -11.69
C TYR A 213 1.98 -6.65 -12.21
N PHE A 214 1.10 -6.17 -13.09
CA PHE A 214 0.06 -6.98 -13.72
C PHE A 214 0.67 -8.10 -14.57
N PHE A 215 1.63 -7.77 -15.44
CA PHE A 215 2.34 -8.76 -16.25
C PHE A 215 3.16 -9.72 -15.39
N GLN A 216 3.91 -9.20 -14.41
CA GLN A 216 4.69 -10.03 -13.49
C GLN A 216 3.82 -11.08 -12.80
N THR A 217 2.70 -10.66 -12.20
CA THR A 217 1.83 -11.54 -11.43
C THR A 217 1.11 -12.53 -12.34
N THR A 218 0.60 -12.07 -13.48
CA THR A 218 -0.09 -12.92 -14.47
C THR A 218 0.84 -13.97 -15.06
N LEU A 219 2.07 -13.60 -15.44
CA LEU A 219 3.05 -14.53 -15.98
C LEU A 219 3.53 -15.52 -14.92
N ALA A 220 3.74 -15.10 -13.66
CA ALA A 220 4.12 -16.00 -12.57
C ALA A 220 3.06 -17.08 -12.35
N ILE A 221 1.77 -16.70 -12.29
CA ILE A 221 0.64 -17.63 -12.17
C ILE A 221 0.54 -18.51 -13.42
N GLY A 222 0.60 -17.93 -14.61
CA GLY A 222 0.51 -18.67 -15.88
C GLY A 222 1.60 -19.73 -16.01
N PHE A 223 2.85 -19.37 -15.74
CA PHE A 223 3.98 -20.30 -15.76
C PHE A 223 3.88 -21.38 -14.68
N PHE A 224 3.42 -21.03 -13.48
CA PHE A 224 3.13 -22.02 -12.44
C PHE A 224 2.11 -23.07 -12.94
N LEU A 225 0.99 -22.60 -13.49
CA LEU A 225 -0.07 -23.49 -14.00
C LEU A 225 0.43 -24.35 -15.16
N LEU A 226 1.20 -23.79 -16.10
CA LEU A 226 1.80 -24.53 -17.21
C LEU A 226 2.79 -25.61 -16.74
N LEU A 227 3.62 -25.32 -15.73
CA LEU A 227 4.49 -26.32 -15.11
C LEU A 227 3.70 -27.43 -14.42
N LYS A 228 2.67 -27.08 -13.65
CA LYS A 228 1.85 -28.07 -12.94
C LYS A 228 1.04 -28.94 -13.90
N PHE A 229 0.50 -28.33 -14.96
CA PHE A 229 -0.17 -29.04 -16.03
C PHE A 229 0.77 -30.03 -16.72
N SER A 230 1.98 -29.60 -17.11
CA SER A 230 2.96 -30.47 -17.78
C SER A 230 3.52 -31.58 -16.91
N THR A 231 3.43 -31.49 -15.57
CA THR A 231 3.99 -32.50 -14.64
C THR A 231 2.94 -33.39 -13.96
N THR A 232 1.74 -32.88 -13.68
CA THR A 232 0.76 -33.53 -12.79
C THR A 232 -0.39 -34.19 -13.55
N TRP A 233 -0.88 -33.58 -14.63
CA TRP A 233 -1.98 -34.15 -15.43
C TRP A 233 -1.61 -35.47 -16.11
N ILE A 234 -0.33 -35.66 -16.45
CA ILE A 234 0.18 -36.84 -17.15
C ILE A 234 0.11 -38.11 -16.27
N ARG A 235 0.32 -37.98 -14.95
CA ARG A 235 0.23 -39.12 -14.01
C ARG A 235 -1.21 -39.42 -13.58
N GLY A 236 -2.08 -38.40 -13.50
CA GLY A 236 -3.46 -38.53 -13.00
C GLY A 236 -4.48 -39.03 -14.04
N PHE A 237 -4.36 -38.65 -15.32
CA PHE A 237 -5.28 -39.14 -16.36
C PHE A 237 -4.93 -40.57 -16.84
N GLY A 238 -3.66 -40.95 -16.76
CA GLY A 238 -3.20 -42.30 -17.11
C GLY A 238 -3.75 -43.39 -16.19
N THR A 239 -4.16 -43.06 -14.96
CA THR A 239 -4.75 -44.00 -14.01
C THR A 239 -6.28 -44.14 -14.14
N LEU A 240 -6.96 -43.17 -14.77
CA LEU A 240 -8.43 -43.15 -14.92
C LEU A 240 -8.92 -43.68 -16.28
N LEU A 241 -8.05 -43.77 -17.29
CA LEU A 241 -8.40 -44.29 -18.62
C LEU A 241 -8.15 -45.82 -18.73
N PRO A 242 -9.00 -46.56 -19.46
CA PRO A 242 -8.78 -47.97 -19.74
C PRO A 242 -7.41 -48.21 -20.40
N ARG A 243 -6.66 -49.21 -19.91
CA ARG A 243 -5.29 -49.59 -20.33
C ARG A 243 -5.06 -49.64 -21.85
N LYS A 244 -6.11 -49.91 -22.64
CA LYS A 244 -6.06 -50.08 -24.10
C LYS A 244 -6.05 -48.75 -24.87
N TYR A 245 -6.68 -47.69 -24.36
CA TYR A 245 -6.64 -46.33 -24.93
C TYR A 245 -5.53 -45.48 -24.29
N SER A 246 -5.15 -45.79 -23.06
CA SER A 246 -4.04 -45.16 -22.34
C SER A 246 -2.71 -45.25 -23.12
N SER A 247 -2.36 -46.41 -23.68
CA SER A 247 -1.05 -46.60 -24.34
C SER A 247 -0.86 -45.80 -25.63
N HIS A 248 -1.93 -45.60 -26.40
CA HIS A 248 -1.87 -44.88 -27.68
C HIS A 248 -1.92 -43.36 -27.50
N LEU A 249 -2.73 -42.89 -26.53
CA LEU A 249 -2.79 -41.47 -26.16
C LEU A 249 -1.55 -41.06 -25.35
N SER A 250 -1.05 -41.92 -24.45
CA SER A 250 0.18 -41.67 -23.70
C SER A 250 1.40 -41.61 -24.61
N ASN A 251 1.48 -42.39 -25.68
CA ASN A 251 2.60 -42.34 -26.64
C ASN A 251 2.56 -41.11 -27.55
N LEU A 252 1.37 -40.61 -27.91
CA LEU A 252 1.23 -39.38 -28.71
C LEU A 252 1.47 -38.12 -27.84
N GLN A 253 0.95 -38.13 -26.61
CA GLN A 253 1.04 -37.04 -25.65
C GLN A 253 2.42 -36.96 -24.95
N SER A 254 3.09 -38.10 -24.70
CA SER A 254 4.46 -38.14 -24.15
C SER A 254 5.51 -37.62 -25.13
N ARG A 255 5.29 -37.81 -26.45
CA ARG A 255 6.23 -37.39 -27.50
C ARG A 255 6.14 -35.90 -27.84
N PHE A 256 4.95 -35.32 -27.86
CA PHE A 256 4.76 -33.92 -28.30
C PHE A 256 4.67 -32.91 -27.15
N PHE A 257 3.90 -33.20 -26.10
CA PHE A 257 3.56 -32.22 -25.07
C PHE A 257 4.34 -32.40 -23.76
N ALA A 258 4.86 -33.59 -23.46
CA ALA A 258 5.50 -33.85 -22.16
C ALA A 258 7.00 -33.49 -22.11
N SER A 259 7.73 -33.58 -23.22
CA SER A 259 9.16 -33.23 -23.28
C SER A 259 9.38 -31.78 -23.75
N ARG A 260 8.83 -31.38 -24.89
CA ARG A 260 9.05 -30.04 -25.47
C ARG A 260 8.43 -28.93 -24.61
N LEU A 261 7.12 -28.98 -24.34
CA LEU A 261 6.48 -27.94 -23.53
C LEU A 261 7.09 -27.83 -22.14
N ARG A 262 7.33 -28.96 -21.46
CA ARG A 262 7.95 -28.94 -20.12
C ARG A 262 9.33 -28.27 -20.15
N THR A 263 10.18 -28.64 -21.10
CA THR A 263 11.53 -28.07 -21.22
C THR A 263 11.47 -26.60 -21.64
N SER A 264 10.58 -26.23 -22.55
CA SER A 264 10.35 -24.83 -22.97
C SER A 264 9.85 -23.96 -21.81
N VAL A 265 8.83 -24.42 -21.08
CA VAL A 265 8.29 -23.74 -19.89
C VAL A 265 9.40 -23.60 -18.84
N THR A 266 10.11 -24.69 -18.52
CA THR A 266 11.18 -24.69 -17.51
C THR A 266 12.29 -23.69 -17.89
N SER A 267 12.69 -23.66 -19.16
CA SER A 267 13.69 -22.70 -19.65
C SER A 267 13.19 -21.25 -19.61
N SER A 268 11.97 -20.99 -20.07
CA SER A 268 11.39 -19.63 -20.03
C SER A 268 11.22 -19.11 -18.61
N ILE A 269 10.93 -20.00 -17.65
CA ILE A 269 10.77 -19.62 -16.24
C ILE A 269 12.09 -19.18 -15.61
N VAL A 270 13.24 -19.73 -16.02
CA VAL A 270 14.53 -19.25 -15.53
C VAL A 270 14.75 -17.79 -15.92
N GLU A 271 14.54 -17.48 -17.19
CA GLU A 271 14.71 -16.12 -17.69
C GLU A 271 13.66 -15.18 -17.08
N PHE A 272 12.41 -15.64 -16.96
CA PHE A 272 11.37 -14.90 -16.26
C PHE A 272 11.76 -14.59 -14.81
N GLN A 273 12.28 -15.58 -14.07
CA GLN A 273 12.72 -15.44 -12.68
C GLN A 273 13.78 -14.35 -12.53
N GLU A 274 14.75 -14.34 -13.43
CA GLU A 274 15.83 -13.36 -13.42
C GLU A 274 15.28 -11.95 -13.62
N ILE A 275 14.45 -11.74 -14.65
CA ILE A 275 13.83 -10.44 -14.94
C ILE A 275 12.94 -9.97 -13.78
N GLN A 276 12.06 -10.83 -13.26
CA GLN A 276 11.14 -10.42 -12.19
C GLN A 276 11.85 -10.06 -10.89
N ILE A 277 12.97 -10.72 -10.55
CA ILE A 277 13.73 -10.35 -9.35
C ILE A 277 14.38 -8.99 -9.57
N TYR A 278 14.94 -8.71 -10.75
CA TYR A 278 15.55 -7.41 -11.04
C TYR A 278 14.53 -6.27 -11.02
N VAL A 279 13.33 -6.49 -11.59
CA VAL A 279 12.23 -5.52 -11.53
C VAL A 279 11.83 -5.27 -10.07
N LEU A 280 11.63 -6.32 -9.28
CA LEU A 280 11.29 -6.18 -7.87
C LEU A 280 12.39 -5.44 -7.08
N LEU A 281 13.66 -5.81 -7.25
CA LEU A 281 14.77 -5.15 -6.56
C LEU A 281 14.88 -3.66 -6.92
N ALA A 282 14.66 -3.31 -8.19
CA ALA A 282 14.67 -1.91 -8.63
C ALA A 282 13.59 -1.10 -7.93
N ILE A 283 12.36 -1.64 -7.86
CA ILE A 283 11.25 -0.97 -7.18
C ILE A 283 11.50 -0.90 -5.67
N GLN A 284 12.00 -1.97 -5.05
CA GLN A 284 12.36 -1.96 -3.63
C GLN A 284 13.43 -0.93 -3.29
N LEU A 285 14.45 -0.77 -4.14
CA LEU A 285 15.44 0.30 -3.97
C LEU A 285 14.80 1.68 -4.10
N ALA A 286 13.92 1.89 -5.10
CA ALA A 286 13.23 3.16 -5.29
C ALA A 286 12.40 3.51 -4.04
N ILE A 287 11.62 2.56 -3.51
CA ILE A 287 10.85 2.74 -2.26
C ILE A 287 11.77 3.13 -1.10
N LEU A 288 12.88 2.41 -0.91
CA LEU A 288 13.79 2.68 0.20
C LEU A 288 14.50 4.04 0.10
N ILE A 289 14.72 4.54 -1.12
CA ILE A 289 15.36 5.83 -1.37
C ILE A 289 14.33 6.98 -1.25
N SER A 290 13.18 6.85 -1.90
CA SER A 290 12.14 7.90 -1.94
C SER A 290 11.48 8.14 -0.58
N PHE A 291 11.47 7.15 0.31
CA PHE A 291 10.90 7.26 1.65
C PHE A 291 11.96 7.30 2.76
N ASP A 292 13.19 7.74 2.46
CA ASP A 292 14.23 7.92 3.48
C ASP A 292 14.02 9.25 4.26
N PRO A 293 13.76 9.18 5.58
CA PRO A 293 13.47 10.38 6.39
C PRO A 293 14.69 11.31 6.55
N THR A 294 15.91 10.82 6.32
CA THR A 294 17.15 11.60 6.47
C THR A 294 17.51 12.39 5.21
N ILE A 295 16.90 12.03 4.09
CA ILE A 295 17.18 12.57 2.77
C ILE A 295 16.00 13.50 2.41
N SER A 296 15.79 14.51 3.26
CA SER A 296 14.60 15.38 3.31
C SER A 296 14.31 16.25 2.07
N ARG A 297 15.04 16.05 0.96
CA ARG A 297 14.90 16.79 -0.30
C ARG A 297 14.96 15.93 -1.56
N THR A 298 15.13 14.61 -1.44
CA THR A 298 15.68 13.86 -2.56
C THR A 298 14.75 12.74 -3.00
N VAL A 299 14.19 12.98 -4.20
CA VAL A 299 13.76 12.03 -5.23
C VAL A 299 12.29 11.56 -5.19
N GLY A 300 11.47 12.29 -5.95
CA GLY A 300 10.52 11.69 -6.88
C GLY A 300 9.06 11.63 -6.46
N VAL A 301 8.74 11.95 -5.19
CA VAL A 301 7.34 11.98 -4.75
C VAL A 301 6.85 13.42 -4.69
N ASN A 302 6.38 13.95 -5.83
CA ASN A 302 5.57 15.17 -5.87
C ASN A 302 4.22 14.89 -5.20
N ASN A 303 4.21 14.70 -3.88
CA ASN A 303 2.97 14.64 -3.13
C ASN A 303 2.48 16.07 -2.94
N THR A 304 1.21 16.28 -3.18
CA THR A 304 0.60 17.60 -3.08
C THR A 304 -0.31 17.71 -1.86
N SER A 305 -0.73 16.57 -1.30
CA SER A 305 -1.53 16.46 -0.08
C SER A 305 -1.00 15.40 0.88
N TYR A 306 -1.44 15.44 2.15
CA TYR A 306 -1.22 14.35 3.10
C TYR A 306 -1.86 13.03 2.64
N ALA A 307 -3.04 13.11 2.02
CA ALA A 307 -3.74 11.95 1.47
C ALA A 307 -2.90 11.25 0.38
N ASP A 308 -2.19 11.99 -0.47
CA ASP A 308 -1.28 11.44 -1.48
C ASP A 308 -0.15 10.64 -0.82
N VAL A 309 0.53 11.22 0.18
CA VAL A 309 1.64 10.57 0.91
C VAL A 309 1.17 9.25 1.53
N ILE A 310 0.01 9.31 2.18
CA ILE A 310 -0.61 8.18 2.85
C ILE A 310 -0.94 7.08 1.84
N LEU A 311 -1.60 7.43 0.73
CA LEU A 311 -1.96 6.48 -0.32
C LEU A 311 -0.74 5.86 -1.01
N ASN A 312 0.23 6.69 -1.39
CA ASN A 312 1.41 6.28 -2.15
C ASN A 312 2.31 5.33 -1.33
N SER A 313 2.52 5.61 -0.05
CA SER A 313 3.29 4.73 0.84
C SER A 313 2.57 3.39 1.10
N GLY A 314 1.24 3.41 1.27
CA GLY A 314 0.41 2.21 1.40
C GLY A 314 0.49 1.31 0.15
N LEU A 315 0.32 1.90 -1.03
CA LEU A 315 0.45 1.22 -2.33
C LEU A 315 1.84 0.62 -2.53
N ALA A 316 2.90 1.39 -2.22
CA ALA A 316 4.28 0.92 -2.33
C ALA A 316 4.54 -0.35 -1.52
N SER A 317 4.06 -0.38 -0.26
CA SER A 317 4.19 -1.55 0.62
C SER A 317 3.40 -2.75 0.09
N LEU A 318 2.14 -2.53 -0.32
CA LEU A 318 1.26 -3.56 -0.86
C LEU A 318 1.86 -4.23 -2.12
N LEU A 319 2.28 -3.42 -3.08
CA LEU A 319 2.84 -3.87 -4.35
C LEU A 319 4.15 -4.65 -4.17
N ASN A 320 5.01 -4.20 -3.24
CA ASN A 320 6.25 -4.90 -2.87
C ASN A 320 5.97 -6.32 -2.35
N ILE A 321 5.00 -6.48 -1.44
CA ILE A 321 4.62 -7.80 -0.90
C ILE A 321 3.98 -8.68 -1.98
N ALA A 322 3.13 -8.09 -2.82
CA ALA A 322 2.48 -8.78 -3.92
C ALA A 322 3.50 -9.39 -4.89
N ALA A 323 4.47 -8.61 -5.36
CA ALA A 323 5.51 -9.09 -6.26
C ALA A 323 6.41 -10.15 -5.63
N LEU A 324 6.74 -10.03 -4.33
CA LEU A 324 7.53 -11.04 -3.63
C LEU A 324 6.85 -12.42 -3.67
N SER A 325 5.52 -12.47 -3.55
CA SER A 325 4.77 -13.74 -3.59
C SER A 325 4.96 -14.47 -4.92
N GLY A 326 4.93 -13.74 -6.05
CA GLY A 326 5.20 -14.28 -7.39
C GLY A 326 6.65 -14.77 -7.54
N VAL A 327 7.62 -14.00 -7.04
CA VAL A 327 9.05 -14.38 -7.05
C VAL A 327 9.28 -15.68 -6.28
N LEU A 328 8.70 -15.81 -5.09
CA LEU A 328 8.83 -17.00 -4.25
C LEU A 328 8.08 -18.21 -4.83
N LEU A 329 6.90 -18.00 -5.41
CA LEU A 329 6.13 -19.04 -6.09
C LEU A 329 6.97 -19.68 -7.20
N VAL A 330 7.53 -18.86 -8.08
CA VAL A 330 8.33 -19.33 -9.22
C VAL A 330 9.66 -19.91 -8.77
N GLN A 331 10.35 -19.30 -7.79
CA GLN A 331 11.59 -19.85 -7.24
C GLN A 331 11.37 -21.24 -6.62
N SER A 332 10.24 -21.45 -5.93
CA SER A 332 9.89 -22.78 -5.39
C SER A 332 9.68 -23.82 -6.50
N CYS A 333 9.13 -23.40 -7.65
CA CYS A 333 8.95 -24.29 -8.81
C CYS A 333 10.29 -24.65 -9.43
N LEU A 334 11.19 -23.68 -9.57
CA LEU A 334 12.53 -23.87 -10.11
C LEU A 334 13.36 -24.86 -9.28
N GLN A 335 13.37 -24.71 -7.95
CA GLN A 335 14.06 -25.64 -7.07
C GLN A 335 13.46 -27.06 -7.15
N ARG A 336 12.13 -27.18 -7.22
CA ARG A 336 11.44 -28.48 -7.40
C ARG A 336 11.71 -29.12 -8.76
N ALA A 337 11.98 -28.32 -9.78
CA ALA A 337 12.44 -28.79 -11.09
C ALA A 337 13.93 -29.19 -11.09
N GLY A 338 14.62 -29.10 -9.94
CA GLY A 338 16.04 -29.43 -9.80
C GLY A 338 16.99 -28.30 -10.15
N MET A 339 16.48 -27.14 -10.57
CA MET A 339 17.29 -25.99 -10.97
C MET A 339 17.66 -25.13 -9.76
N ARG A 340 18.69 -25.57 -9.04
CA ARG A 340 19.12 -25.01 -7.73
C ARG A 340 20.28 -24.03 -7.87
N TRP A 341 20.07 -22.97 -8.64
CA TRP A 341 21.14 -22.02 -8.91
C TRP A 341 21.37 -21.06 -7.72
N THR A 342 22.61 -21.00 -7.23
CA THR A 342 22.99 -20.15 -6.08
C THR A 342 22.74 -18.67 -6.36
N TYR A 343 22.94 -18.25 -7.61
CA TYR A 343 22.77 -16.86 -8.03
C TYR A 343 21.32 -16.38 -7.82
N ASN A 344 20.33 -17.10 -8.38
CA ASN A 344 18.91 -16.77 -8.18
C ASN A 344 18.51 -16.84 -6.70
N PHE A 345 19.09 -17.76 -5.93
CA PHE A 345 18.84 -17.83 -4.48
C PHE A 345 19.37 -16.59 -3.74
N ILE A 346 20.57 -16.11 -4.07
CA ILE A 346 21.14 -14.88 -3.47
C ILE A 346 20.24 -13.68 -3.81
N LEU A 347 19.85 -13.53 -5.07
CA LEU A 347 18.97 -12.43 -5.48
C LEU A 347 17.58 -12.51 -4.83
N THR A 348 16.99 -13.71 -4.76
CA THR A 348 15.71 -13.92 -4.05
C THR A 348 15.85 -13.61 -2.56
N THR A 349 16.99 -13.93 -1.96
CA THR A 349 17.29 -13.59 -0.55
C THR A 349 17.38 -12.08 -0.37
N LEU A 350 18.08 -11.38 -1.26
CA LEU A 350 18.17 -9.92 -1.23
C LEU A 350 16.77 -9.29 -1.33
N ALA A 351 15.96 -9.74 -2.28
CA ALA A 351 14.59 -9.25 -2.46
C ALA A 351 13.69 -9.54 -1.24
N SER A 352 13.87 -10.70 -0.61
CA SER A 352 13.14 -11.06 0.61
C SER A 352 13.56 -10.20 1.82
N VAL A 353 14.86 -9.90 1.93
CA VAL A 353 15.41 -9.02 2.98
C VAL A 353 14.90 -7.59 2.80
N PHE A 354 14.97 -7.04 1.59
CA PHE A 354 14.44 -5.71 1.30
C PHE A 354 12.93 -5.63 1.55
N ALA A 355 12.17 -6.64 1.14
CA ALA A 355 10.75 -6.69 1.44
C ALA A 355 10.47 -6.69 2.94
N ALA A 356 11.22 -7.47 3.73
CA ALA A 356 11.10 -7.50 5.19
C ALA A 356 11.49 -6.16 5.83
N ILE A 357 12.51 -5.47 5.30
CA ILE A 357 12.92 -4.14 5.76
C ILE A 357 11.82 -3.12 5.46
N ILE A 358 11.27 -3.09 4.24
CA ILE A 358 10.19 -2.18 3.84
C ILE A 358 8.97 -2.43 4.74
N PHE A 359 8.57 -3.69 4.91
CA PHE A 359 7.45 -4.05 5.78
C PHE A 359 7.70 -3.66 7.24
N GLY A 360 8.89 -3.93 7.79
CA GLY A 360 9.24 -3.53 9.16
C GLY A 360 9.39 -2.02 9.34
N ARG A 361 9.69 -1.29 8.25
CA ARG A 361 9.77 0.19 8.22
C ARG A 361 8.45 0.84 7.82
N ARG A 362 7.36 0.10 7.61
CA ARG A 362 6.08 0.67 7.17
C ARG A 362 5.64 1.88 7.97
N SER A 363 5.93 1.90 9.28
CA SER A 363 5.61 3.01 10.18
C SER A 363 6.52 4.24 10.10
N ARG A 364 7.53 4.19 9.23
CA ARG A 364 8.57 5.21 9.02
C ARG A 364 8.81 5.46 7.53
N LEU A 365 7.96 4.93 6.66
CA LEU A 365 7.97 5.26 5.22
C LEU A 365 7.32 6.63 4.96
N MET A 366 7.10 7.46 5.98
CA MET A 366 6.51 8.78 5.85
C MET A 366 7.43 9.82 6.52
N PRO A 367 7.67 10.98 5.89
CA PRO A 367 8.30 12.12 6.55
C PRO A 367 7.46 12.63 7.72
N SER A 368 8.01 13.53 8.55
CA SER A 368 7.22 14.14 9.62
C SER A 368 6.16 15.08 9.03
N ALA A 369 5.02 15.20 9.72
CA ALA A 369 3.93 16.10 9.32
C ALA A 369 4.42 17.55 9.16
N GLU A 370 5.31 18.00 10.05
CA GLU A 370 5.96 19.31 10.00
C GLU A 370 6.83 19.49 8.74
N SER A 371 7.66 18.50 8.38
CA SER A 371 8.48 18.61 7.16
C SER A 371 7.65 18.66 5.88
N LEU A 372 6.51 17.95 5.87
CA LEU A 372 5.57 17.96 4.75
C LEU A 372 4.86 19.30 4.66
N TRP A 373 4.43 19.84 5.80
CA TRP A 373 3.76 21.14 5.87
C TRP A 373 4.61 22.26 5.29
N GLU A 374 5.89 22.34 5.68
CA GLU A 374 6.82 23.32 5.14
C GLU A 374 7.01 23.17 3.63
N THR A 375 7.05 21.92 3.13
CA THR A 375 7.15 21.66 1.68
C THR A 375 5.91 22.16 0.95
N PHE A 376 4.70 21.83 1.44
CA PHE A 376 3.45 22.28 0.83
C PHE A 376 3.31 23.81 0.84
N LYS A 377 3.79 24.45 1.91
CA LYS A 377 3.81 25.91 2.05
C LYS A 377 4.77 26.58 1.08
N GLU A 378 5.93 25.99 0.81
CA GLU A 378 6.89 26.47 -0.20
C GLU A 378 6.34 26.31 -1.63
N ASP A 379 5.62 25.21 -1.90
CA ASP A 379 5.18 24.86 -3.26
C ASP A 379 3.94 25.65 -3.75
N ALA A 380 2.94 25.87 -2.88
CA ALA A 380 1.67 26.48 -3.28
C ALA A 380 1.03 27.39 -2.20
N PRO A 381 1.68 28.51 -1.83
CA PRO A 381 1.14 29.42 -0.83
C PRO A 381 -0.05 30.23 -1.36
N LEU A 382 -1.14 30.31 -0.57
CA LEU A 382 -2.32 31.11 -0.88
C LEU A 382 -2.39 32.37 0.00
N PRO A 383 -2.44 33.58 -0.60
CA PRO A 383 -2.54 34.84 0.14
C PRO A 383 -3.74 34.94 1.10
N ALA A 384 -4.96 34.56 0.69
CA ALA A 384 -6.14 34.62 1.56
C ALA A 384 -6.05 33.62 2.72
N CYS A 385 -5.23 32.57 2.57
CA CYS A 385 -4.95 31.60 3.63
C CYS A 385 -3.74 32.01 4.50
N GLY A 386 -3.30 33.28 4.45
CA GLY A 386 -2.15 33.76 5.23
C GLY A 386 -0.80 33.22 4.75
N GLY A 387 -0.70 32.85 3.47
CA GLY A 387 0.50 32.23 2.89
C GLY A 387 0.67 30.75 3.22
N ASN A 388 -0.37 30.10 3.76
CA ASN A 388 -0.43 28.65 3.93
C ASN A 388 -0.91 27.98 2.63
N PRO A 389 -0.67 26.67 2.45
CA PRO A 389 -1.23 25.93 1.34
C PRO A 389 -2.77 25.82 1.44
N SER A 390 -3.40 25.38 0.36
CA SER A 390 -4.82 25.06 0.32
C SER A 390 -5.23 24.13 1.47
N PRO A 391 -6.38 24.37 2.13
CA PRO A 391 -6.94 23.43 3.10
C PRO A 391 -7.26 22.03 2.52
N MET A 392 -7.27 21.87 1.19
CA MET A 392 -7.41 20.54 0.56
C MET A 392 -6.24 19.61 0.87
N VAL A 393 -5.07 20.14 1.23
CA VAL A 393 -3.87 19.38 1.58
C VAL A 393 -4.11 18.40 2.74
N PHE A 394 -5.02 18.73 3.66
CA PHE A 394 -5.37 17.90 4.82
C PHE A 394 -6.82 17.38 4.77
N CYS A 395 -7.44 17.32 3.59
CA CYS A 395 -8.64 16.50 3.37
C CYS A 395 -8.33 15.01 3.58
N ARG A 396 -9.31 14.24 4.07
CA ARG A 396 -9.12 12.80 4.26
C ARG A 396 -9.02 12.04 2.91
N PRO A 397 -8.32 10.89 2.86
CA PRO A 397 -8.30 10.04 1.69
C PRO A 397 -9.72 9.54 1.32
N PRO A 398 -10.02 9.34 0.03
CA PRO A 398 -11.28 8.77 -0.42
C PRO A 398 -11.57 7.42 0.26
N ARG A 399 -12.85 7.20 0.63
CA ARG A 399 -13.30 5.97 1.30
C ARG A 399 -13.13 4.70 0.45
N GLU A 400 -12.97 4.85 -0.86
CA GLU A 400 -12.79 3.75 -1.80
C GLU A 400 -11.40 3.08 -1.70
N THR A 401 -10.48 3.65 -0.92
CA THR A 401 -9.13 3.13 -0.66
C THR A 401 -9.09 1.89 0.24
N LYS A 402 -10.24 1.28 0.55
CA LYS A 402 -10.38 0.10 1.42
C LYS A 402 -9.55 -1.11 0.99
N TYR A 403 -9.18 -1.22 -0.29
CA TYR A 403 -8.31 -2.30 -0.78
C TYR A 403 -6.88 -2.26 -0.19
N LEU A 404 -6.47 -1.12 0.41
CA LEU A 404 -5.22 -1.01 1.16
C LEU A 404 -5.30 -1.64 2.56
N ASP A 405 -6.50 -1.89 3.07
CA ASP A 405 -6.73 -2.48 4.39
C ASP A 405 -6.58 -4.00 4.39
N ASN A 406 -5.34 -4.44 4.32
CA ASN A 406 -5.04 -5.86 4.24
C ASN A 406 -3.86 -6.27 5.10
N ASP A 407 -3.79 -5.72 6.32
CA ASP A 407 -2.64 -5.94 7.20
C ASP A 407 -2.51 -7.41 7.59
N ILE A 408 -3.64 -8.13 7.74
CA ILE A 408 -3.64 -9.58 7.91
C ILE A 408 -3.02 -10.28 6.70
N ALA A 409 -3.36 -9.91 5.46
CA ALA A 409 -2.71 -10.50 4.28
C ALA A 409 -1.24 -10.13 4.18
N ALA A 410 -0.85 -8.91 4.55
CA ALA A 410 0.54 -8.48 4.56
C ALA A 410 1.37 -9.31 5.56
N TRP A 411 0.87 -9.50 6.78
CA TRP A 411 1.50 -10.39 7.77
C TRP A 411 1.54 -11.85 7.32
N MET A 412 0.45 -12.36 6.74
CA MET A 412 0.40 -13.71 6.17
C MET A 412 1.43 -13.86 5.04
N ALA A 413 1.57 -12.86 4.18
CA ALA A 413 2.52 -12.86 3.08
C ALA A 413 3.98 -12.82 3.57
N CYS A 414 4.31 -12.00 4.56
CA CYS A 414 5.63 -11.96 5.17
C CYS A 414 5.95 -13.27 5.90
N GLY A 415 5.01 -13.80 6.69
CA GLY A 415 5.17 -15.07 7.40
C GLY A 415 5.34 -16.25 6.46
N LEU A 416 4.47 -16.37 5.44
CA LEU A 416 4.58 -17.36 4.39
C LEU A 416 5.86 -17.18 3.58
N GLY A 417 6.27 -15.94 3.33
CA GLY A 417 7.52 -15.60 2.65
C GLY A 417 8.74 -16.10 3.41
N ALA A 418 8.79 -15.85 4.72
CA ALA A 418 9.85 -16.35 5.61
C ALA A 418 9.89 -17.88 5.67
N VAL A 419 8.73 -18.54 5.83
CA VAL A 419 8.62 -20.00 5.79
C VAL A 419 9.15 -20.54 4.46
N THR A 420 8.70 -19.96 3.34
CA THR A 420 9.16 -20.35 2.01
C THR A 420 10.66 -20.21 1.87
N TRP A 421 11.22 -19.05 2.27
CA TRP A 421 12.65 -18.78 2.22
C TRP A 421 13.47 -19.78 3.03
N VAL A 422 13.04 -20.13 4.24
CA VAL A 422 13.68 -21.17 5.07
C VAL A 422 13.65 -22.52 4.36
N GLY A 423 12.53 -22.88 3.73
CA GLY A 423 12.41 -24.07 2.90
C GLY A 423 13.39 -24.07 1.71
N LEU A 424 13.50 -22.93 1.02
CA LEU A 424 14.41 -22.77 -0.13
C LEU A 424 15.88 -22.92 0.31
N LEU A 425 16.24 -22.36 1.47
CA LEU A 425 17.57 -22.49 2.06
C LEU A 425 17.87 -23.94 2.46
N ALA A 426 16.93 -24.61 3.12
CA ALA A 426 17.08 -26.00 3.54
C ALA A 426 17.27 -26.95 2.34
N ASP A 427 16.52 -26.76 1.25
CA ASP A 427 16.69 -27.53 0.00
C ASP A 427 18.07 -27.28 -0.64
N LEU A 428 18.53 -26.02 -0.67
CA LEU A 428 19.83 -25.66 -1.22
C LEU A 428 20.99 -26.28 -0.42
N VAL A 429 20.95 -26.16 0.92
CA VAL A 429 21.98 -26.73 1.82
C VAL A 429 21.96 -28.25 1.75
N GLY A 430 20.77 -28.86 1.80
CA GLY A 430 20.59 -30.31 1.71
C GLY A 430 21.17 -30.92 0.44
N ASN A 431 21.08 -30.21 -0.69
CA ASN A 431 21.67 -30.65 -1.95
C ASN A 431 23.20 -30.45 -2.02
N LYS A 432 23.73 -29.36 -1.46
CA LYS A 432 25.16 -29.04 -1.54
C LYS A 432 26.04 -29.72 -0.49
N VAL A 433 25.46 -30.18 0.62
CA VAL A 433 26.20 -30.82 1.72
C VAL A 433 25.82 -32.30 1.82
N PRO A 434 26.29 -33.16 0.90
CA PRO A 434 26.12 -34.59 1.07
C PRO A 434 27.07 -35.11 2.16
N GLY A 435 26.51 -35.51 3.31
CA GLY A 435 27.13 -36.49 4.20
C GLY A 435 28.30 -36.03 5.09
N VAL A 436 28.15 -34.94 5.84
CA VAL A 436 29.02 -34.62 7.00
C VAL A 436 28.65 -35.52 8.19
N VAL A 437 28.85 -36.83 8.03
CA VAL A 437 28.91 -37.78 9.14
C VAL A 437 30.29 -38.46 9.05
N PRO A 438 31.16 -38.29 10.07
CA PRO A 438 32.51 -38.87 10.07
C PRO A 438 32.48 -40.36 9.74
N ARG A 439 33.38 -40.82 8.86
CA ARG A 439 33.48 -42.24 8.43
C ARG A 439 33.63 -43.22 9.60
N SER A 440 34.16 -42.77 10.74
CA SER A 440 34.34 -43.56 11.96
C SER A 440 33.04 -43.95 12.67
N LEU A 441 31.93 -43.26 12.40
CA LEU A 441 30.63 -43.51 13.07
C LEU A 441 29.65 -44.36 12.25
N LYS A 442 30.00 -44.75 11.01
CA LYS A 442 29.10 -45.47 10.10
C LYS A 442 28.86 -46.92 10.55
N TRP A 443 29.93 -47.63 10.93
CA TRP A 443 29.88 -49.06 11.24
C TRP A 443 29.03 -49.45 12.47
N ILE A 444 28.94 -48.59 13.49
CA ILE A 444 28.19 -48.89 14.74
C ILE A 444 26.67 -48.72 14.54
N LEU A 445 26.24 -48.06 13.47
CA LEU A 445 24.85 -47.69 13.22
C LEU A 445 24.21 -48.47 12.05
N GLU A 446 24.84 -49.51 11.49
CA GLU A 446 24.52 -49.97 10.12
C GLU A 446 23.41 -51.04 10.04
N ILE A 447 23.13 -51.83 11.09
CA ILE A 447 22.29 -53.05 10.96
C ILE A 447 20.81 -52.85 11.35
N ASP A 448 20.51 -52.12 12.43
CA ASP A 448 19.14 -51.88 12.90
C ASP A 448 18.54 -50.54 12.38
N ARG A 449 19.39 -49.74 11.71
CA ARG A 449 19.07 -48.41 11.20
C ARG A 449 18.55 -48.44 9.76
N ARG A 450 18.78 -49.50 8.96
CA ARG A 450 18.43 -49.53 7.51
C ARG A 450 16.92 -49.48 7.25
N GLU A 451 16.12 -50.25 7.96
CA GLU A 451 14.66 -50.20 7.80
C GLU A 451 14.05 -48.94 8.43
N ARG A 452 14.56 -48.52 9.60
CA ARG A 452 14.17 -47.25 10.23
C ARG A 452 14.58 -46.03 9.40
N LEU A 453 15.74 -46.05 8.73
CA LEU A 453 16.19 -45.02 7.77
C LEU A 453 15.31 -45.03 6.54
N LYS A 454 15.04 -46.19 5.92
CA LYS A 454 14.16 -46.27 4.74
C LYS A 454 12.75 -45.77 5.05
N ARG A 455 12.22 -46.09 6.24
CA ARG A 455 10.91 -45.57 6.70
C ARG A 455 10.98 -44.06 6.96
N ARG A 456 12.04 -43.58 7.61
CA ARG A 456 12.29 -42.15 7.88
C ARG A 456 12.52 -41.35 6.60
N GLU A 457 13.17 -41.93 5.60
CA GLU A 457 13.41 -41.35 4.27
C GLU A 457 12.12 -41.26 3.46
N LYS A 458 11.29 -42.32 3.47
CA LYS A 458 9.94 -42.27 2.88
C LYS A 458 9.07 -41.22 3.57
N VAL A 459 9.06 -41.17 4.90
CA VAL A 459 8.31 -40.16 5.67
C VAL A 459 8.84 -38.76 5.34
N TRP A 460 10.16 -38.58 5.26
CA TRP A 460 10.78 -37.30 4.91
C TRP A 460 10.40 -36.83 3.50
N VAL A 461 10.40 -37.72 2.52
CA VAL A 461 9.96 -37.42 1.14
C VAL A 461 8.48 -37.02 1.11
N VAL A 462 7.63 -37.68 1.89
CA VAL A 462 6.21 -37.32 2.01
C VAL A 462 6.05 -35.96 2.67
N VAL A 463 6.67 -35.74 3.83
CA VAL A 463 6.60 -34.48 4.58
C VAL A 463 7.09 -33.30 3.74
N THR A 464 8.25 -33.44 3.10
CA THR A 464 8.80 -32.38 2.23
C THR A 464 7.90 -32.12 1.02
N THR A 465 7.31 -33.16 0.43
CA THR A 465 6.38 -32.99 -0.70
C THR A 465 5.10 -32.28 -0.27
N VAL A 466 4.51 -32.67 0.87
CA VAL A 466 3.32 -32.01 1.42
C VAL A 466 3.62 -30.56 1.76
N TYR A 467 4.75 -30.28 2.41
CA TYR A 467 5.21 -28.93 2.70
C TYR A 467 5.25 -28.05 1.45
N TRP A 468 5.93 -28.51 0.39
CA TRP A 468 6.05 -27.74 -0.85
C TRP A 468 4.72 -27.54 -1.58
N VAL A 469 3.84 -28.54 -1.56
CA VAL A 469 2.50 -28.40 -2.14
C VAL A 469 1.69 -27.35 -1.38
N LEU A 470 1.69 -27.40 -0.05
CA LEU A 470 0.98 -26.43 0.79
C LEU A 470 1.51 -25.01 0.57
N VAL A 471 2.84 -24.83 0.62
CA VAL A 471 3.48 -23.53 0.38
C VAL A 471 3.13 -22.98 -1.01
N GLN A 472 3.19 -23.81 -2.06
CA GLN A 472 2.87 -23.39 -3.42
C GLN A 472 1.39 -23.02 -3.59
N VAL A 473 0.48 -23.76 -2.97
CA VAL A 473 -0.97 -23.45 -3.00
C VAL A 473 -1.25 -22.14 -2.27
N LEU A 474 -0.63 -21.92 -1.11
CA LEU A 474 -0.79 -20.67 -0.35
C LEU A 474 -0.20 -19.48 -1.10
N LEU A 475 0.98 -19.63 -1.72
CA LEU A 475 1.59 -18.57 -2.54
C LEU A 475 0.77 -18.28 -3.80
N LEU A 476 0.19 -19.31 -4.42
CA LEU A 476 -0.73 -19.13 -5.56
C LEU A 476 -1.99 -18.39 -5.15
N PHE A 477 -2.59 -18.75 -4.02
CA PHE A 477 -3.77 -18.07 -3.49
C PHE A 477 -3.46 -16.59 -3.22
N LEU A 478 -2.32 -16.32 -2.59
CA LEU A 478 -1.87 -14.97 -2.30
C LEU A 478 -1.64 -14.16 -3.60
N ALA A 479 -0.87 -14.71 -4.55
CA ALA A 479 -0.65 -14.07 -5.85
C ALA A 479 -1.97 -13.83 -6.62
N GLY A 480 -2.92 -14.77 -6.54
CA GLY A 480 -4.25 -14.64 -7.13
C GLY A 480 -5.08 -13.52 -6.49
N SER A 481 -5.09 -13.43 -5.15
CA SER A 481 -5.76 -12.35 -4.43
C SER A 481 -5.18 -10.98 -4.78
N TYR A 482 -3.85 -10.88 -4.92
CA TYR A 482 -3.21 -9.64 -5.36
C TYR A 482 -3.49 -9.31 -6.81
N LEU A 483 -3.57 -10.31 -7.70
CA LEU A 483 -4.01 -10.06 -9.06
C LEU A 483 -5.44 -9.50 -9.11
N SER A 484 -6.35 -9.99 -8.27
CA SER A 484 -7.70 -9.42 -8.14
C SER A 484 -7.66 -7.96 -7.68
N VAL A 485 -6.82 -7.61 -6.71
CA VAL A 485 -6.63 -6.21 -6.28
C VAL A 485 -6.03 -5.36 -7.38
N LEU A 486 -5.01 -5.86 -8.10
CA LEU A 486 -4.39 -5.15 -9.22
C LEU A 486 -5.39 -4.87 -10.34
N VAL A 487 -6.30 -5.80 -10.64
CA VAL A 487 -7.38 -5.58 -11.62
C VAL A 487 -8.27 -4.41 -11.20
N LEU A 488 -8.67 -4.36 -9.93
CA LEU A 488 -9.49 -3.26 -9.41
C LEU A 488 -8.75 -1.91 -9.50
N ILE A 489 -7.46 -1.88 -9.16
CA ILE A 489 -6.68 -0.64 -9.24
C ILE A 489 -6.48 -0.23 -10.71
N VAL A 490 -6.21 -1.19 -11.61
CA VAL A 490 -6.04 -0.93 -13.04
C VAL A 490 -7.33 -0.44 -13.70
N GLU A 491 -8.50 -0.90 -13.25
CA GLU A 491 -9.78 -0.34 -13.72
C GLU A 491 -9.97 1.12 -13.28
N GLY A 492 -9.40 1.53 -12.14
CA GLY A 492 -9.45 2.91 -11.66
C GLY A 492 -8.36 3.83 -12.24
N VAL A 493 -7.18 3.27 -12.56
CA VAL A 493 -6.08 3.99 -13.22
C VAL A 493 -6.30 3.86 -14.72
N ASP A 494 -6.99 4.82 -15.34
CA ASP A 494 -7.18 4.85 -16.81
C ASP A 494 -5.85 4.58 -17.53
N LEU A 495 -5.69 3.35 -18.03
CA LEU A 495 -4.46 2.94 -18.70
C LEU A 495 -4.31 3.64 -20.06
N GLY A 496 -5.35 4.36 -20.50
CA GLY A 496 -5.42 5.07 -21.75
C GLY A 496 -5.42 4.14 -22.96
N ASP A 497 -5.80 4.71 -24.10
CA ASP A 497 -5.64 4.04 -25.38
C ASP A 497 -4.15 3.69 -25.61
N PRO A 498 -3.82 2.50 -26.16
CA PRO A 498 -2.45 2.13 -26.51
C PRO A 498 -1.72 3.13 -27.43
N ARG A 499 -2.48 3.98 -28.13
CA ARG A 499 -1.96 5.07 -28.98
C ARG A 499 -1.48 6.28 -28.18
N GLY A 500 -1.94 6.45 -26.94
CA GLY A 500 -1.55 7.51 -26.01
C GLY A 500 -0.58 7.05 -24.92
N TRP A 501 -0.05 5.83 -25.00
CA TRP A 501 0.82 5.30 -23.95
C TRP A 501 2.11 6.13 -23.78
N GLY A 502 2.39 6.43 -22.51
CA GLY A 502 3.62 7.09 -22.10
C GLY A 502 4.84 6.18 -22.16
N PHE A 503 6.02 6.79 -22.00
CA PHE A 503 7.31 6.10 -22.04
C PHE A 503 7.40 4.94 -21.05
N GLY A 504 6.93 5.13 -19.80
CA GLY A 504 6.94 4.09 -18.77
C GLY A 504 6.07 2.87 -19.10
N GLN A 505 4.92 3.07 -19.74
CA GLN A 505 4.02 1.97 -20.14
C GLN A 505 4.63 1.12 -21.26
N LEU A 506 5.31 1.76 -22.23
CA LEU A 506 6.03 1.04 -23.29
C LEU A 506 7.21 0.24 -22.74
N ILE A 507 7.96 0.79 -21.80
CA ILE A 507 9.02 0.05 -21.10
C ILE A 507 8.44 -1.14 -20.35
N ALA A 508 7.35 -0.95 -19.61
CA ALA A 508 6.71 -2.00 -18.83
C ALA A 508 6.38 -3.23 -19.68
N VAL A 509 5.78 -3.04 -20.87
CA VAL A 509 5.44 -4.16 -21.76
C VAL A 509 6.68 -4.77 -22.41
N THR A 510 7.65 -3.95 -22.82
CA THR A 510 8.85 -4.43 -23.52
C THR A 510 9.79 -5.22 -22.61
N VAL A 511 9.80 -4.98 -21.30
CA VAL A 511 10.56 -5.79 -20.33
C VAL A 511 10.13 -7.25 -20.32
N TRP A 512 8.83 -7.53 -20.50
CA TRP A 512 8.28 -8.90 -20.47
C TRP A 512 8.27 -9.58 -21.85
N ALA A 513 8.38 -8.81 -22.93
CA ALA A 513 8.35 -9.32 -24.30
C ALA A 513 9.39 -10.42 -24.58
N PRO A 514 10.67 -10.33 -24.15
CA PRO A 514 11.65 -11.39 -24.37
C PRO A 514 11.23 -12.74 -23.81
N THR A 515 10.63 -12.77 -22.61
CA THR A 515 10.17 -14.00 -21.97
C THR A 515 9.05 -14.66 -22.78
N ILE A 516 8.07 -13.87 -23.22
CA ILE A 516 6.91 -14.35 -24.00
C ILE A 516 7.36 -14.83 -25.38
N VAL A 517 8.16 -14.02 -26.08
CA VAL A 517 8.65 -14.34 -27.43
C VAL A 517 9.53 -15.58 -27.40
N LYS A 518 10.46 -15.69 -26.44
CA LYS A 518 11.31 -16.89 -26.32
C LYS A 518 10.50 -18.12 -25.92
N PHE A 519 9.48 -17.98 -25.07
CA PHE A 519 8.57 -19.09 -24.79
C PHE A 519 7.90 -19.61 -26.07
N CYS A 520 7.34 -18.71 -26.89
CA CYS A 520 6.77 -19.08 -28.18
C CYS A 520 7.82 -19.70 -29.12
N TYR A 521 9.02 -19.12 -29.17
CA TYR A 521 10.13 -19.60 -30.01
C TYR A 521 10.63 -20.99 -29.57
N PHE A 522 10.79 -21.25 -28.28
CA PHE A 522 11.15 -22.58 -27.76
C PHE A 522 10.08 -23.63 -28.07
N ASN A 523 8.81 -23.27 -28.09
CA ASN A 523 7.75 -24.20 -28.49
C ASN A 523 7.74 -24.46 -30.01
N ALA A 524 8.09 -23.46 -30.83
CA ALA A 524 8.13 -23.57 -32.29
C ALA A 524 9.35 -24.35 -32.80
N PHE A 525 10.55 -24.02 -32.32
CA PHE A 525 11.82 -24.53 -32.85
C PHE A 525 12.51 -25.56 -31.94
N GLY A 526 12.11 -25.63 -30.67
CA GLY A 526 12.69 -26.55 -29.69
C GLY A 526 13.92 -25.97 -29.00
N VAL A 527 14.08 -26.29 -27.72
CA VAL A 527 15.03 -25.63 -26.81
C VAL A 527 16.50 -25.80 -27.21
N GLU A 528 16.88 -26.98 -27.71
CA GLU A 528 18.28 -27.32 -28.02
C GLU A 528 18.87 -26.44 -29.14
N GLU A 529 18.13 -26.25 -30.24
CA GLU A 529 18.55 -25.40 -31.37
C GLU A 529 18.84 -23.97 -30.91
N VAL A 530 17.96 -23.42 -30.05
CA VAL A 530 18.09 -22.05 -29.56
C VAL A 530 19.29 -21.85 -28.64
N PHE A 531 19.57 -22.83 -27.77
CA PHE A 531 20.73 -22.74 -26.88
C PHE A 531 22.05 -22.98 -27.62
N GLN A 532 22.08 -23.84 -28.64
CA GLN A 532 23.27 -24.09 -29.45
C GLN A 532 23.77 -22.81 -30.13
N GLU A 533 22.87 -21.95 -30.63
CA GLU A 533 23.26 -20.67 -31.24
C GLU A 533 23.84 -19.66 -30.24
N ARG A 534 23.45 -19.72 -28.96
CA ARG A 534 23.88 -18.78 -27.91
C ARG A 534 25.15 -19.20 -27.17
N MET A 535 25.56 -20.45 -27.31
CA MET A 535 26.74 -20.96 -26.65
C MET A 535 28.01 -20.58 -27.39
N ALA A 536 29.04 -20.17 -26.64
CA ALA A 536 30.36 -19.96 -27.23
C ALA A 536 30.84 -21.26 -27.87
N LYS A 537 31.44 -21.17 -29.06
CA LYS A 537 31.86 -22.31 -29.93
C LYS A 537 32.70 -23.40 -29.24
N LYS A 538 33.22 -23.13 -28.04
CA LYS A 538 34.02 -24.06 -27.22
C LYS A 538 33.17 -25.01 -26.37
N TYR A 539 31.87 -24.79 -26.25
CA TYR A 539 30.96 -25.59 -25.43
C TYR A 539 29.89 -26.26 -26.30
N SER A 540 29.55 -27.51 -25.98
CA SER A 540 28.48 -28.27 -26.64
C SER A 540 27.45 -28.75 -25.61
N ILE A 541 26.19 -28.81 -26.04
CA ILE A 541 25.10 -29.40 -25.24
C ILE A 541 25.17 -30.91 -25.44
N THR A 542 25.14 -31.66 -24.33
CA THR A 542 24.93 -33.11 -24.39
C THR A 542 23.70 -33.44 -23.57
N CYS A 543 22.71 -34.03 -24.22
CA CYS A 543 21.54 -34.58 -23.53
C CYS A 543 21.97 -35.87 -22.81
N VAL A 544 21.79 -35.91 -21.50
CA VAL A 544 22.00 -37.12 -20.69
C VAL A 544 20.63 -37.70 -20.37
N GLU A 545 20.32 -38.87 -20.90
CA GLU A 545 19.16 -39.65 -20.46
C GLU A 545 19.54 -40.43 -19.19
N GLU A 546 18.85 -40.16 -18.09
CA GLU A 546 18.94 -40.99 -16.88
C GLU A 546 18.08 -42.26 -17.09
N ASP A 547 18.72 -43.42 -17.26
CA ASP A 547 18.05 -44.74 -17.25
C ASP A 547 17.41 -44.99 -15.86
N GLU A 548 16.31 -45.76 -15.78
CA GLU A 548 15.55 -46.07 -14.54
C GLU A 548 16.40 -46.69 -13.39
N ASN A 549 17.65 -47.07 -13.67
CA ASN A 549 18.62 -47.62 -12.71
C ASN A 549 19.76 -46.65 -12.32
N GLY A 550 19.70 -45.36 -12.72
CA GLY A 550 20.71 -44.35 -12.35
C GLY A 550 22.08 -44.55 -13.01
N VAL A 551 22.15 -45.25 -14.14
CA VAL A 551 23.38 -45.43 -14.91
C VAL A 551 23.42 -44.40 -16.04
N GLU A 552 24.38 -43.48 -15.95
CA GLU A 552 24.61 -42.40 -16.92
C GLU A 552 25.06 -42.99 -18.27
N LYS A 553 24.19 -43.02 -19.28
CA LYS A 553 24.57 -43.33 -20.67
C LYS A 553 24.85 -42.04 -21.42
N ARG A 554 26.13 -41.75 -21.64
CA ARG A 554 26.52 -40.74 -22.63
C ARG A 554 26.24 -41.27 -24.02
N LEU A 555 25.32 -40.65 -24.74
CA LEU A 555 25.20 -40.82 -26.18
C LEU A 555 26.46 -40.22 -26.83
N ARG A 556 27.31 -41.07 -27.43
CA ARG A 556 28.28 -40.62 -28.42
C ARG A 556 27.49 -40.26 -29.68
N ASN A 557 27.33 -38.97 -29.94
CA ASN A 557 26.92 -38.53 -31.27
C ASN A 557 28.10 -38.74 -32.24
N GLY A 558 27.81 -39.40 -33.37
CA GLY A 558 28.69 -39.51 -34.52
C GLY A 558 28.66 -38.26 -35.39
#